data_AF-I4VPC8-F1
#
_entry.id   AF-I4VPC8-F1
#
_cell.length_a   1.000
_cell.length_b   1.000
_cell.length_c   1.000
_cell.angle_alpha   90.00
_cell.angle_beta   90.00
_cell.angle_gamma   90.00
#
_symmetry.space_group_name_H-M   'P 1'
#
loop_
_entity.id
_entity.type
_entity.pdbx_description
1 polymer ?
#
loop_
_entity_poly.entity_id
_entity_poly.type
_entity_poly.pdbx_seq_one_letter_code
_entity_poly.pdbx_strand_id
1 'polypeptide(L)'
;MIRIEDFVADGVIPDIAYRTAESPEEVIHPRVDVRDGMLTFYSHKERHESHRGYVLVSDFLERLAQGEVGLAITGNRPSNGLRTTITFDRVDRITISPRLEQFLAELRATGRVADTDVTNARQAVFDVEARRFLDGFMASDNPQFVYWLPRYTQTLARVREALSRKAPEDLFDLIWKSRDNAVSNAGQGVMGFAVADRLRGRLIEVIGNIAADGSPATFGAIIDRFEQWRVQGELASVPRLLVARAFAAVHPERYHTTVDASKQERIVPWFAEHTGFVAPEGGWAAKAAALSNHLARCGVFGGDLERQNMFPWFVFEQLRGANGKVPFRPGHTSKLATGDARGSPEGREIDYRHNVIQDCLFELLCARHGEDAVGTERPTGTGGRADALVCLPDGRFELYEIKPAPTAADAVRQAMGQLLEYAYRRGGLQPVSMHVVSDAPLDEITSEFLSHLRSEFALPIEYLQIACENGDER
;
A
#
# COMPACT_ATOMS: atom_id res chain seq x y z
N MET A 1 -11.80 12.39 16.15
CA MET A 1 -10.44 12.34 16.69
C MET A 1 -10.00 13.78 16.90
N ILE A 2 -9.63 14.18 18.12
CA ILE A 2 -9.12 15.51 18.41
C ILE A 2 -7.71 15.60 17.81
N ARG A 3 -7.42 16.66 17.06
CA ARG A 3 -6.10 16.88 16.45
C ARG A 3 -5.31 17.92 17.23
N ILE A 4 -3.99 17.93 17.07
CA ILE A 4 -3.10 18.87 17.78
C ILE A 4 -3.42 20.32 17.43
N GLU A 5 -3.78 20.59 16.18
CA GLU A 5 -4.12 21.94 15.71
C GLU A 5 -5.35 22.47 16.43
N ASP A 6 -6.25 21.59 16.87
CA ASP A 6 -7.47 22.00 17.56
C ASP A 6 -7.18 22.52 18.99
N PHE A 7 -5.92 22.41 19.45
CA PHE A 7 -5.38 23.01 20.68
C PHE A 7 -4.56 24.27 20.43
N VAL A 8 -4.34 24.69 19.18
CA VAL A 8 -3.56 25.90 18.87
C VAL A 8 -4.51 27.07 18.61
N ALA A 9 -4.35 28.15 19.36
CA ALA A 9 -5.06 29.41 19.16
C ALA A 9 -4.07 30.58 19.25
N ASP A 10 -4.11 31.49 18.27
CA ASP A 10 -3.26 32.69 18.23
C ASP A 10 -1.75 32.43 18.44
N GLY A 11 -1.25 31.31 17.90
CA GLY A 11 0.15 30.92 18.01
C GLY A 11 0.57 30.41 19.41
N VAL A 12 -0.39 30.02 20.25
CA VAL A 12 -0.15 29.39 21.54
C VAL A 12 -1.02 28.16 21.76
N ILE A 13 -0.72 27.36 22.79
CA ILE A 13 -1.63 26.30 23.28
C ILE A 13 -2.31 26.79 24.57
N PRO A 14 -3.54 27.36 24.51
CA PRO A 14 -4.23 27.88 25.68
C PRO A 14 -4.59 26.77 26.69
N ASP A 15 -4.68 25.53 26.23
CA ASP A 15 -4.93 24.35 27.06
C ASP A 15 -3.80 23.99 28.02
N ILE A 16 -2.65 24.67 27.91
CA ILE A 16 -1.55 24.61 28.89
C ILE A 16 -1.37 26.01 29.47
N ALA A 17 -1.55 26.14 30.77
CA ALA A 17 -1.36 27.39 31.51
C ALA A 17 -0.22 27.24 32.53
N TYR A 18 0.77 28.13 32.48
CA TYR A 18 1.85 28.23 33.45
C TYR A 18 1.71 29.51 34.28
N ARG A 19 1.63 29.39 35.61
CA ARG A 19 1.54 30.54 36.52
C ARG A 19 2.93 30.95 37.02
N THR A 20 3.28 32.22 36.85
CA THR A 20 4.55 32.76 37.40
C THR A 20 4.47 32.92 38.92
N ALA A 21 5.59 32.78 39.62
CA ALA A 21 5.64 33.05 41.06
C ALA A 21 5.90 34.52 41.43
N GLU A 22 6.07 35.38 40.43
CA GLU A 22 6.27 36.83 40.61
C GLU A 22 4.92 37.53 40.79
N SER A 23 4.92 38.67 41.49
CA SER A 23 3.74 39.54 41.63
C SER A 23 3.83 40.74 40.68
N PRO A 24 2.83 41.01 39.83
CA PRO A 24 1.58 40.26 39.71
C PRO A 24 1.78 38.89 39.05
N GLU A 25 0.96 37.91 39.46
CA GLU A 25 0.95 36.58 38.85
C GLU A 25 0.48 36.68 37.40
N GLU A 26 1.25 36.12 36.48
CA GLU A 26 0.93 36.04 35.06
C GLU A 26 0.64 34.59 34.66
N VAL A 27 -0.34 34.42 33.79
CA VAL A 27 -0.63 33.14 33.12
C VAL A 27 0.03 33.14 31.76
N ILE A 28 0.86 32.12 31.50
CA ILE A 28 1.69 32.03 30.31
C ILE A 28 1.34 30.75 29.57
N HIS A 29 1.09 30.88 28.28
CA HIS A 29 0.81 29.76 27.38
C HIS A 29 2.06 29.42 26.56
N PRO A 30 2.30 28.13 26.26
CA PRO A 30 3.35 27.71 25.34
C PRO A 30 3.20 28.37 23.98
N ARG A 31 4.30 28.96 23.49
CA ARG A 31 4.37 29.56 22.16
C ARG A 31 4.61 28.46 21.12
N VAL A 32 3.77 28.44 20.10
CA VAL A 32 3.90 27.56 18.95
C VAL A 32 4.48 28.35 17.78
N ASP A 33 5.53 27.81 17.17
CA ASP A 33 6.10 28.31 15.92
C ASP A 33 5.82 27.30 14.79
N VAL A 34 5.63 27.77 13.55
CA VAL A 34 5.54 26.90 12.37
C VAL A 34 6.90 26.86 11.68
N ARG A 35 7.45 25.65 11.46
CA ARG A 35 8.74 25.45 10.77
C ARG A 35 8.68 24.27 9.83
N ASP A 36 9.05 24.51 8.57
CA ASP A 36 8.98 23.52 7.50
C ASP A 36 7.61 22.83 7.44
N GLY A 37 6.56 23.61 7.74
CA GLY A 37 5.18 23.15 7.86
C GLY A 37 4.80 22.57 9.22
N MET A 38 5.74 22.13 10.04
CA MET A 38 5.39 21.48 11.30
C MET A 38 5.15 22.48 12.43
N LEU A 39 4.17 22.18 13.31
CA LEU A 39 4.00 22.90 14.58
C LEU A 39 5.14 22.52 15.53
N THR A 40 5.86 23.52 16.01
CA THR A 40 7.03 23.33 16.88
C THR A 40 6.95 24.17 18.15
N PHE A 41 7.47 23.62 19.24
CA PHE A 41 7.87 24.38 20.42
C PHE A 41 9.35 24.70 20.36
N TYR A 42 9.73 25.84 20.92
CA TYR A 42 11.14 26.12 21.19
C TYR A 42 11.52 25.68 22.62
N SER A 43 12.41 24.68 22.72
CA SER A 43 13.05 24.18 23.93
C SER A 43 14.49 24.69 24.02
N HIS A 44 14.76 25.57 24.98
CA HIS A 44 16.12 26.06 25.25
C HIS A 44 17.07 24.94 25.69
N LYS A 45 16.55 23.86 26.28
CA LYS A 45 17.35 22.71 26.73
C LYS A 45 17.88 21.89 25.56
N GLU A 46 17.21 21.95 24.41
CA GLU A 46 17.53 21.13 23.23
C GLU A 46 18.16 21.95 22.09
N ARG A 47 18.67 23.16 22.40
CA ARG A 47 19.26 24.08 21.39
C ARG A 47 20.48 23.53 20.65
N HIS A 48 21.14 22.52 21.20
CA HIS A 48 22.32 21.86 20.63
C HIS A 48 21.99 20.57 19.89
N GLU A 49 20.71 20.13 19.91
CA GLU A 49 20.25 18.98 19.17
C GLU A 49 20.16 19.28 17.67
N SER A 50 19.99 18.23 16.85
CA SER A 50 19.89 18.34 15.38
C SER A 50 18.76 19.28 14.92
N HIS A 51 17.68 19.35 15.68
CA HIS A 51 16.53 20.24 15.45
C HIS A 51 16.70 21.66 16.05
N ARG A 52 17.90 21.99 16.58
CA ARG A 52 18.30 23.32 17.07
C ARG A 52 17.32 23.92 18.08
N GLY A 53 16.75 23.10 18.95
CA GLY A 53 15.80 23.49 19.98
C GLY A 53 14.35 23.59 19.52
N TYR A 54 14.04 23.35 18.25
CA TYR A 54 12.66 23.31 17.76
C TYR A 54 12.13 21.89 17.80
N VAL A 55 11.31 21.58 18.80
CA VAL A 55 10.72 20.25 19.04
C VAL A 55 9.34 20.22 18.42
N LEU A 56 8.96 19.14 17.73
CA LEU A 56 7.59 19.02 17.24
C LEU A 56 6.59 19.06 18.40
N VAL A 57 5.46 19.75 18.21
CA VAL A 57 4.40 19.78 19.23
C VAL A 57 3.89 18.36 19.51
N SER A 58 3.81 17.51 18.48
CA SER A 58 3.49 16.08 18.58
C SER A 58 4.46 15.32 19.48
N ASP A 59 5.75 15.35 19.15
CA ASP A 59 6.80 14.70 19.94
C ASP A 59 6.78 15.20 21.40
N PHE A 60 6.60 16.50 21.60
CA PHE A 60 6.54 17.08 22.94
C PHE A 60 5.32 16.56 23.73
N LEU A 61 4.14 16.50 23.12
CA LEU A 61 2.93 16.00 23.78
C LEU A 61 3.01 14.49 24.04
N GLU A 62 3.70 13.71 23.20
CA GLU A 62 4.02 12.30 23.48
C GLU A 62 4.90 12.15 24.72
N ARG A 63 6.01 12.90 24.76
CA ARG A 63 6.93 12.91 25.90
C ARG A 63 6.22 13.33 27.18
N LEU A 64 5.35 14.33 27.08
CA LEU A 64 4.50 14.78 28.21
C LEU A 64 3.50 13.70 28.62
N ALA A 65 2.86 13.02 27.67
CA ALA A 65 1.92 11.93 27.94
C ALA A 65 2.62 10.76 28.66
N GLN A 66 3.87 10.45 28.28
CA GLN A 66 4.71 9.43 28.88
C GLN A 66 5.27 9.81 30.26
N GLY A 67 5.08 11.06 30.69
CA GLY A 67 5.59 11.55 31.97
C GLY A 67 7.10 11.78 31.97
N GLU A 68 7.69 12.13 30.82
CA GLU A 68 9.11 12.48 30.75
C GLU A 68 9.44 13.66 31.67
N VAL A 69 10.50 13.52 32.44
CA VAL A 69 10.97 14.53 33.39
C VAL A 69 11.90 15.51 32.68
N GLY A 70 11.88 16.78 33.08
CA GLY A 70 12.78 17.78 32.54
C GLY A 70 12.25 18.52 31.31
N LEU A 71 11.01 18.26 30.90
CA LEU A 71 10.39 18.94 29.77
C LEU A 71 10.26 20.45 30.02
N ALA A 72 10.74 21.24 29.05
CA ALA A 72 10.68 22.69 29.11
C ALA A 72 10.57 23.30 27.72
N ILE A 73 9.67 24.28 27.58
CA ILE A 73 9.41 25.00 26.33
C ILE A 73 9.24 26.49 26.58
N THR A 74 9.18 27.27 25.53
CA THR A 74 9.10 28.73 25.62
C THR A 74 7.66 29.21 25.57
N GLY A 75 7.34 30.22 26.39
CA GLY A 75 6.11 31.02 26.30
C GLY A 75 6.44 32.51 26.28
N ASN A 76 5.47 33.36 25.94
CA ASN A 76 5.63 34.82 26.01
C ASN A 76 4.84 35.36 27.21
N ARG A 77 5.45 36.25 28.00
CA ARG A 77 4.76 36.95 29.08
C ARG A 77 3.73 37.94 28.50
N PRO A 78 2.45 37.89 28.91
CA PRO A 78 1.45 38.84 28.44
C PRO A 78 1.78 40.30 28.77
N SER A 79 2.48 40.56 29.89
CA SER A 79 2.75 41.91 30.37
C SER A 79 3.75 42.70 29.51
N ASN A 80 4.73 42.03 28.91
CA ASN A 80 5.86 42.67 28.22
C ASN A 80 6.31 41.99 26.92
N GLY A 81 5.68 40.87 26.55
CA GLY A 81 6.01 40.09 25.35
C GLY A 81 7.36 39.38 25.40
N LEU A 82 8.09 39.44 26.53
CA LEU A 82 9.37 38.76 26.68
C LEU A 82 9.19 37.24 26.78
N ARG A 83 10.15 36.52 26.24
CA ARG A 83 10.20 35.06 26.30
C ARG A 83 10.51 34.59 27.72
N THR A 84 9.83 33.56 28.17
CA THR A 84 10.12 32.85 29.40
C THR A 84 10.12 31.34 29.16
N THR A 85 10.72 30.58 30.06
CA THR A 85 10.68 29.11 30.03
C THR A 85 9.53 28.60 30.91
N ILE A 86 8.69 27.77 30.31
CA ILE A 86 7.68 26.96 30.97
C ILE A 86 8.33 25.60 31.26
N THR A 87 8.45 25.22 32.54
CA THR A 87 8.95 23.91 32.95
C THR A 87 7.82 23.06 33.49
N PHE A 88 7.73 21.82 33.02
CA PHE A 88 6.67 20.87 33.41
C PHE A 88 7.02 20.10 34.70
N ASP A 89 8.23 20.27 35.22
CA ASP A 89 8.63 19.72 36.54
C ASP A 89 7.94 20.45 37.70
N ARG A 90 7.36 21.64 37.45
CA ARG A 90 6.66 22.48 38.43
C ARG A 90 5.16 22.23 38.35
N VAL A 91 4.74 21.04 38.77
CA VAL A 91 3.33 20.61 38.70
C VAL A 91 2.36 21.53 39.43
N ASP A 92 2.83 22.26 40.45
CA ASP A 92 2.06 23.28 41.18
C ASP A 92 1.76 24.54 40.36
N ARG A 93 2.49 24.75 39.26
CA ARG A 93 2.37 25.94 38.39
C ARG A 93 1.75 25.66 37.03
N ILE A 94 1.59 24.40 36.67
CA ILE A 94 1.02 23.98 35.39
C ILE A 94 -0.45 23.59 35.59
N THR A 95 -1.31 24.07 34.71
CA THR A 95 -2.67 23.57 34.57
C THR A 95 -2.87 23.11 33.13
N ILE A 96 -3.33 21.88 32.97
CA ILE A 96 -3.71 21.30 31.68
C ILE A 96 -5.24 21.24 31.62
N SER A 97 -5.82 21.64 30.50
CA SER A 97 -7.28 21.62 30.34
C SER A 97 -7.81 20.17 30.35
N PRO A 98 -9.07 19.93 30.75
CA PRO A 98 -9.67 18.60 30.69
C PRO A 98 -9.65 17.98 29.28
N ARG A 99 -9.75 18.83 28.25
CA ARG A 99 -9.72 18.42 26.84
C ARG A 99 -8.34 17.92 26.44
N LEU A 100 -7.29 18.63 26.83
CA LEU A 100 -5.92 18.19 26.55
C LEU A 100 -5.53 16.98 27.42
N GLU A 101 -6.00 16.89 28.67
CA GLU A 101 -5.83 15.69 29.49
C GLU A 101 -6.46 14.45 28.85
N GLN A 102 -7.67 14.58 28.28
CA GLN A 102 -8.30 13.48 27.55
C GLN A 102 -7.44 13.03 26.36
N PHE A 103 -6.93 13.98 25.58
CA PHE A 103 -6.03 13.69 24.46
C PHE A 103 -4.74 13.00 24.91
N LEU A 104 -4.09 13.49 25.96
CA LEU A 104 -2.89 12.86 26.54
C LEU A 104 -3.19 11.45 27.06
N ALA A 105 -4.37 11.21 27.63
CA ALA A 105 -4.79 9.87 28.05
C ALA A 105 -4.99 8.91 26.86
N GLU A 106 -5.55 9.38 25.75
CA GLU A 106 -5.65 8.62 24.50
C GLU A 106 -4.26 8.29 23.92
N LEU A 107 -3.31 9.24 23.97
CA LEU A 107 -1.92 9.01 23.58
C LEU A 107 -1.23 7.94 24.45
N ARG A 108 -1.42 7.98 25.77
CA ARG A 108 -0.90 6.96 26.69
C ARG A 108 -1.43 5.56 26.34
N ALA A 109 -2.68 5.48 25.89
CA ALA A 109 -3.32 4.20 25.55
C ALA A 109 -2.91 3.66 24.16
N THR A 110 -2.60 4.53 23.20
CA THR A 110 -2.38 4.16 21.78
C THR A 110 -0.93 4.24 21.33
N GLY A 111 -0.07 4.97 22.05
CA GLY A 111 1.36 5.09 21.77
C GLY A 111 1.73 5.88 20.51
N ARG A 112 0.81 6.67 19.94
CA ARG A 112 1.08 7.49 18.74
C ARG A 112 0.26 8.78 18.72
N VAL A 113 0.91 9.90 18.41
CA VAL A 113 0.27 11.14 17.97
C VAL A 113 -0.06 11.08 16.48
N ALA A 114 -1.26 11.54 16.13
CA ALA A 114 -1.60 11.92 14.77
C ALA A 114 -0.77 13.16 14.38
N ASP A 115 0.35 12.94 13.71
CA ASP A 115 1.33 13.95 13.34
C ASP A 115 0.89 14.63 12.02
N THR A 116 0.43 15.88 12.09
CA THR A 116 0.00 16.66 10.92
C THR A 116 0.93 17.83 10.63
N ASP A 117 1.55 17.72 9.46
CA ASP A 117 2.41 18.68 8.77
C ASP A 117 1.54 19.80 8.16
N VAL A 118 1.76 21.04 8.61
CA VAL A 118 1.02 22.26 8.24
C VAL A 118 1.87 23.14 7.31
N THR A 119 2.13 22.71 6.07
CA THR A 119 2.10 23.63 4.90
C THR A 119 2.08 22.87 3.57
N ASN A 120 0.97 22.21 3.30
CA ASN A 120 0.23 22.18 2.02
C ASN A 120 -0.77 21.03 2.12
N ALA A 121 -1.78 21.18 2.96
CA ALA A 121 -2.88 20.24 2.98
C ALA A 121 -3.77 20.47 1.74
N ARG A 122 -3.29 20.03 0.56
CA ARG A 122 -4.02 18.91 -0.03
C ARG A 122 -3.90 17.84 1.02
N GLN A 123 -4.90 17.78 1.92
CA GLN A 123 -5.05 16.69 2.87
C GLN A 123 -4.73 15.42 2.08
N ALA A 124 -3.87 14.54 2.59
CA ALA A 124 -3.50 13.29 1.92
C ALA A 124 -4.79 12.47 1.75
N VAL A 125 -5.50 12.78 0.68
CA VAL A 125 -6.86 12.40 0.40
C VAL A 125 -6.73 11.71 -0.91
N PHE A 126 -7.05 10.43 -0.85
CA PHE A 126 -7.30 9.66 -2.03
C PHE A 126 -8.41 10.38 -2.78
N ASP A 127 -8.09 10.91 -3.95
CA ASP A 127 -9.10 11.43 -4.84
C ASP A 127 -10.04 10.29 -5.29
N VAL A 128 -11.00 10.62 -6.16
CA VAL A 128 -11.98 9.64 -6.64
C VAL A 128 -11.31 8.46 -7.35
N GLU A 129 -10.19 8.68 -8.05
CA GLU A 129 -9.46 7.63 -8.76
C GLU A 129 -8.66 6.75 -7.80
N ALA A 130 -7.89 7.35 -6.89
CA ALA A 130 -7.19 6.60 -5.86
C ALA A 130 -8.15 5.81 -4.96
N ARG A 131 -9.32 6.37 -4.63
CA ARG A 131 -10.32 5.65 -3.85
C ARG A 131 -10.86 4.43 -4.58
N ARG A 132 -11.07 4.51 -5.89
CA ARG A 132 -11.47 3.35 -6.71
C ARG A 132 -10.40 2.29 -6.79
N PHE A 133 -9.14 2.68 -6.96
CA PHE A 133 -8.03 1.73 -6.91
C PHE A 133 -7.95 1.06 -5.54
N LEU A 134 -8.19 1.82 -4.46
CA LEU A 134 -8.26 1.27 -3.11
C LEU A 134 -9.44 0.30 -2.96
N ASP A 135 -10.63 0.66 -3.41
CA ASP A 135 -11.83 -0.20 -3.31
C ASP A 135 -11.63 -1.50 -4.11
N GLY A 136 -11.09 -1.42 -5.32
CA GLY A 136 -10.75 -2.60 -6.13
C GLY A 136 -9.61 -3.44 -5.54
N PHE A 137 -8.64 -2.81 -4.87
CA PHE A 137 -7.63 -3.54 -4.11
C PHE A 137 -8.24 -4.25 -2.89
N MET A 138 -9.20 -3.61 -2.21
CA MET A 138 -9.83 -4.14 -1.00
C MET A 138 -11.00 -5.09 -1.27
N ALA A 139 -11.32 -5.34 -2.55
CA ALA A 139 -12.33 -6.30 -2.96
C ALA A 139 -12.02 -7.70 -2.40
N SER A 140 -13.06 -8.40 -1.94
CA SER A 140 -12.93 -9.69 -1.25
C SER A 140 -12.38 -10.80 -2.13
N ASP A 141 -12.55 -10.67 -3.43
CA ASP A 141 -12.14 -11.59 -4.50
C ASP A 141 -10.75 -11.27 -5.06
N ASN A 142 -10.05 -10.24 -4.56
CA ASN A 142 -8.74 -9.87 -5.06
C ASN A 142 -7.76 -11.06 -4.95
N PRO A 143 -7.24 -11.60 -6.07
CA PRO A 143 -6.40 -12.79 -6.08
C PRO A 143 -5.08 -12.59 -5.32
N GLN A 144 -4.63 -11.33 -5.14
CA GLN A 144 -3.46 -11.05 -4.32
C GLN A 144 -3.69 -11.45 -2.86
N PHE A 145 -4.92 -11.35 -2.33
CA PHE A 145 -5.23 -11.77 -0.96
C PHE A 145 -5.37 -13.28 -0.82
N VAL A 146 -5.76 -13.97 -1.88
CA VAL A 146 -5.88 -15.44 -1.88
C VAL A 146 -4.51 -16.11 -1.98
N TYR A 147 -3.68 -15.67 -2.93
CA TYR A 147 -2.44 -16.38 -3.27
C TYR A 147 -1.18 -15.76 -2.68
N TRP A 148 -1.12 -14.42 -2.60
CA TRP A 148 0.11 -13.72 -2.23
C TRP A 148 0.17 -13.37 -0.74
N LEU A 149 -0.89 -12.75 -0.20
CA LEU A 149 -0.94 -12.28 1.18
C LEU A 149 -0.60 -13.38 2.21
N PRO A 150 -1.13 -14.62 2.15
CA PRO A 150 -0.81 -15.65 3.14
C PRO A 150 0.69 -16.01 3.14
N ARG A 151 1.30 -16.09 1.96
CA ARG A 151 2.73 -16.40 1.78
C ARG A 151 3.60 -15.23 2.25
N TYR A 152 3.17 -14.00 1.98
CA TYR A 152 3.84 -12.79 2.44
C TYR A 152 3.81 -12.69 3.97
N THR A 153 2.65 -12.86 4.60
CA THR A 153 2.49 -12.90 6.07
C THR A 153 3.35 -13.99 6.70
N GLN A 154 3.37 -15.20 6.13
CA GLN A 154 4.24 -16.28 6.61
C GLN A 154 5.72 -15.91 6.51
N THR A 155 6.12 -15.24 5.43
CA THR A 155 7.50 -14.78 5.26
C THR A 155 7.87 -13.74 6.31
N LEU A 156 7.02 -12.74 6.54
CA LEU A 156 7.27 -11.73 7.57
C LEU A 156 7.34 -12.33 8.98
N ALA A 157 6.49 -13.33 9.28
CA ALA A 157 6.54 -14.05 10.55
C ALA A 157 7.88 -14.77 10.74
N ARG A 158 8.38 -15.49 9.71
CA ARG A 158 9.68 -16.15 9.73
C ARG A 158 10.84 -15.16 9.90
N VAL A 159 10.78 -14.02 9.22
CA VAL A 159 11.78 -12.94 9.37
C VAL A 159 11.78 -12.42 10.80
N ARG A 160 10.62 -12.06 11.34
CA ARG A 160 10.48 -11.57 12.71
C ARG A 160 11.00 -12.56 13.75
N GLU A 161 10.73 -13.85 13.57
CA GLU A 161 11.21 -14.91 14.44
C GLU A 161 12.74 -15.06 14.40
N ALA A 162 13.35 -15.06 13.22
CA ALA A 162 14.81 -15.15 13.10
C ALA A 162 15.50 -13.95 13.75
N LEU A 163 14.95 -12.74 13.55
CA LEU A 163 15.49 -11.51 14.12
C LEU A 163 15.32 -11.46 15.65
N SER A 164 14.20 -11.95 16.19
CA SER A 164 14.01 -12.02 17.65
C SER A 164 14.99 -13.00 18.32
N ARG A 165 15.37 -14.07 17.62
CA ARG A 165 16.42 -15.01 18.04
C ARG A 165 17.84 -14.50 17.78
N LYS A 166 18.01 -13.32 17.18
CA LYS A 166 19.29 -12.77 16.73
C LYS A 166 20.07 -13.74 15.82
N ALA A 167 19.35 -14.47 14.97
CA ALA A 167 19.89 -15.48 14.06
C ALA A 167 19.71 -15.05 12.60
N PRO A 168 20.41 -14.00 12.12
CA PRO A 168 20.29 -13.53 10.73
C PRO A 168 20.69 -14.59 9.69
N GLU A 169 21.47 -15.60 10.08
CA GLU A 169 21.84 -16.75 9.26
C GLU A 169 20.62 -17.56 8.79
N ASP A 170 19.55 -17.62 9.58
CA ASP A 170 18.31 -18.33 9.23
C ASP A 170 17.58 -17.69 8.04
N LEU A 171 17.91 -16.43 7.74
CA LEU A 171 17.32 -15.66 6.65
C LEU A 171 18.14 -15.72 5.35
N PHE A 172 19.34 -16.32 5.40
CA PHE A 172 20.26 -16.33 4.26
C PHE A 172 19.63 -16.95 3.01
N ASP A 173 19.09 -18.17 3.13
CA ASP A 173 18.49 -18.85 1.99
C ASP A 173 17.22 -18.12 1.52
N LEU A 174 16.40 -17.62 2.46
CA LEU A 174 15.16 -16.89 2.18
C LEU A 174 15.39 -15.60 1.37
N ILE A 175 16.47 -14.86 1.68
CA ILE A 175 16.74 -13.57 1.05
C ILE A 175 17.56 -13.75 -0.23
N TRP A 176 18.61 -14.59 -0.20
CA TRP A 176 19.62 -14.62 -1.26
C TRP A 176 19.47 -15.77 -2.25
N LYS A 177 18.80 -16.87 -1.88
CA LYS A 177 18.67 -18.09 -2.71
C LYS A 177 17.23 -18.38 -3.14
N SER A 178 16.22 -17.94 -2.39
CA SER A 178 14.83 -18.14 -2.78
C SER A 178 14.46 -17.32 -4.01
N ARG A 179 14.06 -18.03 -5.07
CA ARG A 179 13.58 -17.45 -6.33
C ARG A 179 12.32 -16.61 -6.13
N ASP A 180 11.42 -17.10 -5.27
CA ASP A 180 10.21 -16.45 -4.81
C ASP A 180 10.14 -16.59 -3.28
N ASN A 181 10.23 -15.46 -2.58
CA ASN A 181 10.08 -15.40 -1.13
C ASN A 181 8.82 -14.64 -0.71
N ALA A 182 7.88 -14.43 -1.62
CA ALA A 182 6.61 -13.74 -1.37
C ALA A 182 6.72 -12.30 -0.82
N VAL A 183 7.89 -11.67 -0.79
CA VAL A 183 8.03 -10.24 -0.40
C VAL A 183 7.74 -9.32 -1.59
N SER A 184 7.92 -9.80 -2.82
CA SER A 184 7.67 -9.00 -4.02
C SER A 184 7.41 -9.85 -5.27
N ASN A 185 6.48 -9.40 -6.11
CA ASN A 185 6.19 -9.93 -7.44
C ASN A 185 7.06 -9.34 -8.56
N ALA A 186 8.08 -8.54 -8.22
CA ALA A 186 8.92 -7.83 -9.19
C ALA A 186 9.79 -8.71 -10.11
N GLY A 187 9.86 -10.03 -9.87
CA GLY A 187 10.62 -10.99 -10.67
C GLY A 187 11.81 -11.60 -9.94
N GLN A 188 12.66 -12.31 -10.69
CA GLN A 188 13.69 -13.22 -10.17
C GLN A 188 15.05 -12.54 -10.08
N GLY A 189 15.18 -11.51 -9.24
CA GLY A 189 16.51 -11.13 -8.79
C GLY A 189 17.12 -12.37 -8.13
N VAL A 190 18.07 -13.03 -8.78
CA VAL A 190 18.69 -14.25 -8.26
C VAL A 190 20.18 -14.07 -8.35
N MET A 191 20.84 -14.22 -7.21
CA MET A 191 22.27 -14.44 -7.15
C MET A 191 22.51 -15.92 -7.42
N GLY A 192 23.45 -16.25 -8.31
CA GLY A 192 23.78 -17.65 -8.56
C GLY A 192 24.15 -18.36 -7.25
N PHE A 193 23.60 -19.55 -7.00
CA PHE A 193 23.74 -20.22 -5.70
C PHE A 193 25.20 -20.41 -5.28
N ALA A 194 26.08 -20.75 -6.22
CA ALA A 194 27.52 -20.86 -5.97
C ALA A 194 28.15 -19.54 -5.50
N VAL A 195 27.69 -18.41 -6.03
CA VAL A 195 28.14 -17.07 -5.62
C VAL A 195 27.60 -16.73 -4.23
N ALA A 196 26.32 -17.01 -3.98
CA ALA A 196 25.71 -16.79 -2.67
C ALA A 196 26.42 -17.62 -1.58
N ASP A 197 26.64 -18.92 -1.81
CA ASP A 197 27.30 -19.78 -0.83
C ASP A 197 28.78 -19.39 -0.61
N ARG A 198 29.50 -18.97 -1.66
CA ARG A 198 30.85 -18.41 -1.52
C ARG A 198 30.89 -17.15 -0.65
N LEU A 199 29.88 -16.28 -0.77
CA LEU A 199 29.79 -15.01 -0.03
C LEU A 199 28.97 -15.12 1.26
N ARG A 200 28.60 -16.34 1.71
CA ARG A 200 27.64 -16.58 2.80
C ARG A 200 27.89 -15.73 4.04
N GLY A 201 29.11 -15.75 4.60
CA GLY A 201 29.42 -14.98 5.80
C GLY A 201 29.20 -13.48 5.64
N ARG A 202 29.61 -12.91 4.49
CA ARG A 202 29.44 -11.48 4.18
C ARG A 202 27.98 -11.12 3.95
N LEU A 203 27.20 -12.01 3.34
CA LEU A 203 25.77 -11.81 3.10
C LEU A 203 24.93 -11.93 4.37
N ILE A 204 25.34 -12.77 5.33
CA ILE A 204 24.73 -12.83 6.67
C ILE A 204 25.02 -11.53 7.43
N GLU A 205 26.25 -11.02 7.35
CA GLU A 205 26.62 -9.72 7.93
C GLU A 205 25.76 -8.58 7.34
N VAL A 206 25.50 -8.60 6.02
CA VAL A 206 24.59 -7.65 5.38
C VAL A 206 23.18 -7.75 5.98
N ILE A 207 22.63 -8.96 6.19
CA ILE A 207 21.30 -9.11 6.83
C ILE A 207 21.32 -8.51 8.25
N GLY A 208 22.38 -8.75 9.03
CA GLY A 208 22.55 -8.17 10.35
C GLY A 208 22.60 -6.64 10.33
N ASN A 209 23.32 -6.05 9.37
CA ASN A 209 23.39 -4.60 9.20
C ASN A 209 22.03 -4.00 8.81
N ILE A 210 21.27 -4.66 7.93
CA ILE A 210 19.91 -4.25 7.60
C ILE A 210 19.05 -4.27 8.85
N ALA A 211 19.05 -5.38 9.61
CA ALA A 211 18.24 -5.51 10.82
C ALA A 211 18.58 -4.49 11.92
N ALA A 212 19.84 -4.05 11.99
CA ALA A 212 20.28 -3.02 12.92
C ALA A 212 19.85 -1.61 12.49
N ASP A 213 19.89 -1.31 11.18
CA ASP A 213 19.46 -0.03 10.64
C ASP A 213 18.82 -0.16 9.24
N GLY A 214 17.49 -0.08 9.22
CA GLY A 214 16.69 -0.02 7.99
C GLY A 214 16.65 1.36 7.32
N SER A 215 17.63 2.24 7.49
CA SER A 215 17.60 3.59 6.87
C SER A 215 17.91 3.59 5.37
N PRO A 216 17.40 4.59 4.61
CA PRO A 216 17.85 4.82 3.24
C PRO A 216 19.37 5.03 3.11
N ALA A 217 20.01 5.58 4.14
CA ALA A 217 21.47 5.74 4.17
C ALA A 217 22.17 4.38 4.24
N THR A 218 21.71 3.47 5.10
CA THR A 218 22.25 2.11 5.20
C THR A 218 21.97 1.30 3.94
N PHE A 219 20.83 1.51 3.27
CA PHE A 219 20.60 0.95 1.93
C PHE A 219 21.69 1.42 0.94
N GLY A 220 21.97 2.72 0.88
CA GLY A 220 23.04 3.29 0.04
C GLY A 220 24.40 2.66 0.33
N ALA A 221 24.80 2.61 1.60
CA ALA A 221 26.06 2.02 2.02
C ALA A 221 26.19 0.53 1.65
N ILE A 222 25.09 -0.23 1.74
CA ILE A 222 25.06 -1.63 1.29
C ILE A 222 25.22 -1.70 -0.23
N ILE A 223 24.52 -0.87 -1.01
CA ILE A 223 24.69 -0.84 -2.47
C ILE A 223 26.15 -0.54 -2.85
N ASP A 224 26.80 0.43 -2.19
CA ASP A 224 28.20 0.76 -2.43
C ASP A 224 29.13 -0.41 -2.10
N ARG A 225 28.86 -1.13 -1.02
CA ARG A 225 29.59 -2.36 -0.65
C ARG A 225 29.45 -3.45 -1.72
N PHE A 226 28.26 -3.66 -2.27
CA PHE A 226 28.07 -4.61 -3.36
C PHE A 226 28.73 -4.14 -4.68
N GLU A 227 28.77 -2.83 -4.95
CA GLU A 227 29.53 -2.28 -6.08
C GLU A 227 31.03 -2.55 -5.94
N GLN A 228 31.59 -2.43 -4.72
CA GLN A 228 32.98 -2.80 -4.46
C GLN A 228 33.23 -4.28 -4.74
N TRP A 229 32.35 -5.18 -4.29
CA TRP A 229 32.46 -6.62 -4.59
C TRP A 229 32.37 -6.91 -6.09
N ARG A 230 31.54 -6.17 -6.83
CA ARG A 230 31.48 -6.28 -8.29
C ARG A 230 32.78 -5.83 -8.95
N VAL A 231 33.34 -4.69 -8.55
CA VAL A 231 34.63 -4.18 -9.07
C VAL A 231 35.78 -5.14 -8.77
N GLN A 232 35.74 -5.84 -7.63
CA GLN A 232 36.71 -6.87 -7.23
C GLN A 232 36.50 -8.21 -7.96
N GLY A 233 35.49 -8.33 -8.83
CA GLY A 233 35.20 -9.56 -9.56
C GLY A 233 34.50 -10.65 -8.73
N GLU A 234 34.06 -10.34 -7.51
CA GLU A 234 33.33 -11.28 -6.67
C GLU A 234 31.87 -11.45 -7.10
N LEU A 235 31.32 -10.43 -7.76
CA LEU A 235 29.97 -10.40 -8.34
C LEU A 235 30.00 -9.99 -9.81
N ALA A 236 29.15 -10.61 -10.62
CA ALA A 236 28.95 -10.18 -12.01
C ALA A 236 28.19 -8.85 -12.10
N SER A 237 27.23 -8.63 -11.18
CA SER A 237 26.39 -7.43 -11.12
C SER A 237 25.90 -7.20 -9.70
N VAL A 238 25.57 -5.95 -9.36
CA VAL A 238 24.96 -5.63 -8.05
C VAL A 238 23.49 -6.07 -8.04
N PRO A 239 23.09 -6.96 -7.10
CA PRO A 239 21.74 -7.51 -7.03
C PRO A 239 20.78 -6.54 -6.33
N ARG A 240 20.60 -5.33 -6.88
CA ARG A 240 19.81 -4.24 -6.27
C ARG A 240 18.40 -4.68 -5.84
N LEU A 241 17.74 -5.50 -6.66
CA LEU A 241 16.41 -6.02 -6.38
C LEU A 241 16.38 -6.94 -5.15
N LEU A 242 17.41 -7.76 -4.94
CA LEU A 242 17.52 -8.62 -3.75
C LEU A 242 17.79 -7.80 -2.49
N VAL A 243 18.63 -6.76 -2.60
CA VAL A 243 18.88 -5.85 -1.48
C VAL A 243 17.59 -5.11 -1.08
N ALA A 244 16.87 -4.53 -2.05
CA ALA A 244 15.59 -3.87 -1.79
C ALA A 244 14.55 -4.81 -1.18
N ARG A 245 14.50 -6.06 -1.65
CA ARG A 245 13.68 -7.13 -1.08
C ARG A 245 14.06 -7.49 0.35
N ALA A 246 15.36 -7.51 0.68
CA ALA A 246 15.82 -7.72 2.05
C ALA A 246 15.32 -6.62 2.99
N PHE A 247 15.44 -5.35 2.58
CA PHE A 247 14.90 -4.22 3.33
C PHE A 247 13.39 -4.30 3.51
N ALA A 248 12.63 -4.63 2.46
CA ALA A 248 11.18 -4.80 2.55
C ALA A 248 10.74 -5.98 3.43
N ALA A 249 11.55 -7.03 3.53
CA ALA A 249 11.29 -8.17 4.39
C ALA A 249 11.60 -7.87 5.87
N VAL A 250 12.74 -7.21 6.13
CA VAL A 250 13.27 -6.95 7.47
C VAL A 250 12.61 -5.74 8.12
N HIS A 251 12.27 -4.72 7.33
CA HIS A 251 11.62 -3.48 7.77
C HIS A 251 10.30 -3.23 7.01
N PRO A 252 9.30 -4.12 7.15
CA PRO A 252 8.02 -3.95 6.47
C PRO A 252 7.29 -2.66 6.90
N GLU A 253 7.53 -2.15 8.11
CA GLU A 253 7.00 -0.87 8.59
C GLU A 253 7.51 0.34 7.79
N ARG A 254 8.66 0.19 7.13
CA ARG A 254 9.32 1.26 6.39
C ARG A 254 9.26 1.06 4.89
N TYR A 255 9.11 -0.15 4.38
CA TYR A 255 9.22 -0.42 2.95
C TYR A 255 8.08 -1.29 2.41
N HIS A 256 7.55 -0.89 1.26
CA HIS A 256 6.52 -1.62 0.52
C HIS A 256 7.10 -2.69 -0.41
N THR A 257 6.23 -3.54 -0.95
CA THR A 257 6.58 -4.70 -1.81
C THR A 257 7.01 -4.36 -3.25
N THR A 258 6.85 -3.11 -3.71
CA THR A 258 7.38 -2.64 -5.02
C THR A 258 8.88 -2.36 -4.93
N VAL A 259 9.68 -3.43 -4.89
CA VAL A 259 11.14 -3.38 -4.64
C VAL A 259 12.00 -3.10 -5.89
N ASP A 260 11.37 -3.03 -7.05
CA ASP A 260 12.04 -2.68 -8.32
C ASP A 260 11.95 -1.17 -8.55
N ALA A 261 13.11 -0.52 -8.62
CA ALA A 261 13.20 0.92 -8.82
C ALA A 261 12.47 1.41 -10.08
N SER A 262 12.56 0.68 -11.21
CA SER A 262 11.88 1.07 -12.45
C SER A 262 10.36 1.01 -12.32
N LYS A 263 9.85 0.05 -11.55
CA LYS A 263 8.41 -0.09 -11.28
C LYS A 263 7.95 0.99 -10.29
N GLN A 264 8.79 1.33 -9.31
CA GLN A 264 8.52 2.41 -8.38
C GLN A 264 8.44 3.77 -9.10
N GLU A 265 9.36 4.07 -10.02
CA GLU A 265 9.32 5.33 -10.78
C GLU A 265 8.03 5.47 -11.61
N ARG A 266 7.39 4.35 -11.99
CA ARG A 266 6.10 4.39 -12.69
C ARG A 266 4.92 4.75 -11.80
N ILE A 267 4.93 4.35 -10.52
CA ILE A 267 3.83 4.61 -9.59
C ILE A 267 3.95 5.95 -8.87
N VAL A 268 5.17 6.48 -8.73
CA VAL A 268 5.42 7.74 -8.01
C VAL A 268 4.60 8.91 -8.56
N PRO A 269 4.53 9.17 -9.89
CA PRO A 269 3.70 10.23 -10.44
C PRO A 269 2.21 10.04 -10.14
N TRP A 270 1.72 8.79 -10.19
CA TRP A 270 0.33 8.47 -9.91
C TRP A 270 -0.02 8.78 -8.44
N PHE A 271 0.82 8.38 -7.48
CA PHE A 271 0.61 8.75 -6.08
C PHE A 271 0.70 10.26 -5.86
N ALA A 272 1.62 10.96 -6.54
CA ALA A 272 1.72 12.40 -6.44
C ALA A 272 0.45 13.11 -6.94
N GLU A 273 -0.12 12.63 -8.04
CA GLU A 273 -1.34 13.16 -8.64
C GLU A 273 -2.58 12.87 -7.76
N HIS A 274 -2.76 11.62 -7.33
CA HIS A 274 -4.03 11.14 -6.78
C HIS A 274 -4.11 11.05 -5.26
N THR A 275 -2.98 11.14 -4.56
CA THR A 275 -2.95 11.09 -3.08
C THR A 275 -2.22 12.29 -2.45
N GLY A 276 -1.64 13.17 -3.27
CA GLY A 276 -0.83 14.29 -2.81
C GLY A 276 0.55 13.88 -2.29
N PHE A 277 1.04 12.69 -2.66
CA PHE A 277 2.36 12.22 -2.28
C PHE A 277 3.46 13.15 -2.84
N VAL A 278 4.37 13.60 -1.99
CA VAL A 278 5.56 14.36 -2.41
C VAL A 278 6.75 13.42 -2.36
N ALA A 279 7.24 13.03 -3.54
CA ALA A 279 8.39 12.15 -3.64
C ALA A 279 9.67 12.90 -3.26
N PRO A 280 10.48 12.38 -2.32
CA PRO A 280 11.77 12.98 -2.01
C PRO A 280 12.77 12.75 -3.15
N GLU A 281 13.81 13.57 -3.19
CA GLU A 281 15.01 13.27 -3.97
C GLU A 281 15.69 11.99 -3.46
N GLY A 282 16.43 11.30 -4.34
CA GLY A 282 17.21 10.12 -4.01
C GLY A 282 16.74 8.84 -4.72
N GLY A 283 17.33 7.72 -4.28
CA GLY A 283 17.08 6.40 -4.87
C GLY A 283 15.85 5.68 -4.31
N TRP A 284 15.71 4.40 -4.68
CA TRP A 284 14.57 3.56 -4.32
C TRP A 284 14.20 3.61 -2.83
N ALA A 285 15.19 3.48 -1.94
CA ALA A 285 14.91 3.39 -0.50
C ALA A 285 14.32 4.69 0.07
N ALA A 286 14.77 5.86 -0.39
CA ALA A 286 14.22 7.14 0.07
C ALA A 286 12.76 7.28 -0.37
N LYS A 287 12.48 7.01 -1.65
CA LYS A 287 11.12 7.07 -2.21
C LYS A 287 10.19 6.01 -1.61
N ALA A 288 10.69 4.79 -1.37
CA ALA A 288 9.92 3.70 -0.79
C ALA A 288 9.52 4.00 0.65
N ALA A 289 10.49 4.47 1.46
CA ALA A 289 10.25 4.87 2.83
C ALA A 289 9.24 6.03 2.92
N ALA A 290 9.40 7.03 2.08
CA ALA A 290 8.48 8.16 2.03
C ALA A 290 7.06 7.73 1.60
N LEU A 291 6.94 6.86 0.59
CA LEU A 291 5.63 6.37 0.13
C LEU A 291 4.94 5.52 1.19
N SER A 292 5.65 4.61 1.85
CA SER A 292 5.10 3.82 2.96
C SER A 292 4.63 4.71 4.12
N ASN A 293 5.42 5.73 4.49
CA ASN A 293 5.01 6.69 5.51
C ASN A 293 3.79 7.52 5.08
N HIS A 294 3.75 7.95 3.82
CA HIS A 294 2.60 8.66 3.26
C HIS A 294 1.32 7.84 3.34
N LEU A 295 1.36 6.56 2.94
CA LEU A 295 0.21 5.66 3.03
C LEU A 295 -0.24 5.40 4.47
N ALA A 296 0.72 5.27 5.41
CA ALA A 296 0.41 5.14 6.83
C ALA A 296 -0.31 6.39 7.36
N ARG A 297 0.14 7.59 6.98
CA ARG A 297 -0.50 8.87 7.33
C ARG A 297 -1.89 9.04 6.71
N CYS A 298 -2.14 8.48 5.52
CA CYS A 298 -3.48 8.46 4.92
C CYS A 298 -4.48 7.62 5.75
N GLY A 299 -4.01 6.64 6.53
CA GLY A 299 -4.84 5.86 7.45
C GLY A 299 -5.86 4.93 6.79
N VAL A 300 -5.86 4.81 5.45
CA VAL A 300 -6.89 4.09 4.69
C VAL A 300 -6.89 2.56 4.90
N PHE A 301 -5.80 2.01 5.43
CA PHE A 301 -5.65 0.58 5.71
C PHE A 301 -5.93 0.21 7.18
N GLY A 302 -6.30 1.17 8.03
CA GLY A 302 -6.63 0.89 9.43
C GLY A 302 -5.52 0.20 10.24
N GLY A 303 -4.26 0.38 9.84
CA GLY A 303 -3.10 -0.28 10.45
C GLY A 303 -2.76 -1.67 9.89
N ASP A 304 -3.47 -2.17 8.88
CA ASP A 304 -3.10 -3.39 8.15
C ASP A 304 -1.86 -3.13 7.27
N LEU A 305 -0.69 -3.43 7.85
CA LEU A 305 0.61 -3.15 7.26
C LEU A 305 0.85 -3.98 5.99
N GLU A 306 0.45 -5.24 5.99
CA GLU A 306 0.65 -6.14 4.87
C GLU A 306 -0.10 -5.66 3.64
N ARG A 307 -1.39 -5.29 3.79
CA ARG A 307 -2.18 -4.72 2.70
C ARG A 307 -1.64 -3.39 2.24
N GLN A 308 -1.23 -2.51 3.17
CA GLN A 308 -0.59 -1.24 2.84
C GLN A 308 0.66 -1.46 1.96
N ASN A 309 1.48 -2.44 2.29
CA ASN A 309 2.73 -2.72 1.56
C ASN A 309 2.48 -3.34 0.18
N MET A 310 1.36 -4.01 -0.02
CA MET A 310 0.96 -4.60 -1.30
C MET A 310 0.29 -3.58 -2.24
N PHE A 311 -0.36 -2.55 -1.71
CA PHE A 311 -1.10 -1.57 -2.52
C PHE A 311 -0.26 -0.86 -3.59
N PRO A 312 0.98 -0.39 -3.34
CA PRO A 312 1.84 0.15 -4.40
C PRO A 312 2.07 -0.80 -5.57
N TRP A 313 2.11 -2.11 -5.32
CA TRP A 313 2.23 -3.11 -6.38
C TRP A 313 0.93 -3.24 -7.17
N PHE A 314 -0.22 -3.26 -6.47
CA PHE A 314 -1.53 -3.26 -7.12
C PHE A 314 -1.69 -2.05 -8.05
N VAL A 315 -1.34 -0.85 -7.59
CA VAL A 315 -1.34 0.35 -8.45
C VAL A 315 -0.48 0.12 -9.69
N PHE A 316 0.74 -0.37 -9.53
CA PHE A 316 1.63 -0.68 -10.67
C PHE A 316 0.97 -1.63 -11.69
N GLU A 317 0.24 -2.66 -11.25
CA GLU A 317 -0.46 -3.59 -12.14
C GLU A 317 -1.57 -2.91 -12.96
N GLN A 318 -2.21 -1.88 -12.40
CA GLN A 318 -3.24 -1.11 -13.08
C GLN A 318 -2.65 -0.07 -14.06
N LEU A 319 -1.43 0.40 -13.82
CA LEU A 319 -0.82 1.43 -14.68
C LEU A 319 -0.41 0.91 -16.05
N ARG A 320 -0.79 1.67 -17.07
CA ARG A 320 -0.45 1.42 -18.48
C ARG A 320 1.06 1.50 -18.73
N GLY A 321 1.54 0.62 -19.60
CA GLY A 321 2.91 0.64 -20.10
C GLY A 321 3.17 1.79 -21.07
N ALA A 322 4.40 1.89 -21.59
CA ALA A 322 4.77 2.91 -22.57
C ALA A 322 3.96 2.85 -23.89
N ASN A 323 3.39 1.68 -24.20
CA ASN A 323 2.48 1.47 -25.32
C ASN A 323 1.04 1.94 -25.05
N GLY A 324 0.78 2.57 -23.89
CA GLY A 324 -0.53 3.03 -23.48
C GLY A 324 -1.51 1.91 -23.12
N LYS A 325 -1.07 0.65 -22.99
CA LYS A 325 -1.92 -0.51 -22.66
C LYS A 325 -1.66 -1.02 -21.26
N VAL A 326 -2.67 -1.61 -20.64
CA VAL A 326 -2.49 -2.30 -19.35
C VAL A 326 -1.54 -3.50 -19.51
N PRO A 327 -0.74 -3.85 -18.49
CA PRO A 327 0.12 -5.02 -18.53
C PRO A 327 -0.72 -6.31 -18.70
N PHE A 328 -0.48 -7.03 -19.79
CA PHE A 328 -1.08 -8.35 -20.01
C PHE A 328 -0.06 -9.45 -19.70
N ARG A 329 -0.53 -10.52 -19.04
CA ARG A 329 0.23 -11.75 -18.85
C ARG A 329 -0.73 -12.92 -19.07
N PRO A 330 -0.40 -13.89 -19.93
CA PRO A 330 -1.24 -15.05 -20.12
C PRO A 330 -1.26 -15.93 -18.87
N GLY A 331 -2.23 -16.83 -18.85
CA GLY A 331 -2.38 -17.87 -17.85
C GLY A 331 -3.55 -17.66 -16.91
N HIS A 332 -3.81 -18.73 -16.16
CA HIS A 332 -4.95 -18.90 -15.28
C HIS A 332 -4.51 -19.62 -14.01
N THR A 333 -5.24 -19.40 -12.93
CA THR A 333 -5.04 -20.11 -11.67
C THR A 333 -6.39 -20.61 -11.22
N SER A 334 -6.61 -21.92 -11.36
CA SER A 334 -7.86 -22.56 -10.94
C SER A 334 -8.03 -22.36 -9.44
N LYS A 335 -9.25 -21.97 -9.07
CA LYS A 335 -9.69 -21.79 -7.68
C LYS A 335 -10.45 -23.05 -7.27
N LEU A 336 -10.44 -23.38 -5.98
CA LEU A 336 -11.15 -24.55 -5.48
C LEU A 336 -12.64 -24.48 -5.85
N ALA A 337 -13.17 -25.57 -6.40
CA ALA A 337 -14.59 -25.73 -6.72
C ALA A 337 -15.45 -26.04 -5.47
N THR A 338 -14.83 -26.29 -4.31
CA THR A 338 -15.47 -26.54 -3.01
C THR A 338 -14.55 -26.15 -1.85
N GLY A 339 -15.11 -25.87 -0.66
CA GLY A 339 -14.30 -25.52 0.54
C GLY A 339 -15.04 -24.84 1.70
N ASP A 340 -14.31 -24.58 2.80
CA ASP A 340 -14.78 -23.90 4.01
C ASP A 340 -14.63 -22.37 3.92
N ALA A 341 -15.10 -21.77 2.82
CA ALA A 341 -15.06 -20.32 2.65
C ALA A 341 -15.96 -19.61 3.68
N ARG A 342 -15.53 -18.43 4.17
CA ARG A 342 -16.33 -17.57 5.06
C ARG A 342 -17.41 -16.86 4.24
N GLY A 343 -18.68 -17.10 4.54
CA GLY A 343 -19.82 -16.45 3.88
C GLY A 343 -21.15 -17.18 4.11
N SER A 344 -22.26 -16.60 3.63
CA SER A 344 -23.53 -17.32 3.58
C SER A 344 -23.42 -18.53 2.62
N PRO A 345 -24.19 -19.62 2.84
CA PRO A 345 -24.17 -20.78 1.96
C PRO A 345 -24.44 -20.44 0.48
N GLU A 346 -25.41 -19.56 0.23
CA GLU A 346 -25.80 -19.12 -1.12
C GLU A 346 -24.67 -18.35 -1.84
N GLY A 347 -23.94 -17.48 -1.12
CA GLY A 347 -22.81 -16.76 -1.70
C GLY A 347 -21.66 -17.70 -2.09
N ARG A 348 -21.39 -18.73 -1.29
CA ARG A 348 -20.36 -19.73 -1.60
C ARG A 348 -20.70 -20.53 -2.85
N GLU A 349 -21.95 -20.92 -3.02
CA GLU A 349 -22.39 -21.66 -4.20
C GLU A 349 -22.20 -20.84 -5.49
N ILE A 350 -22.50 -19.54 -5.44
CA ILE A 350 -22.25 -18.61 -6.54
C ILE A 350 -20.75 -18.51 -6.84
N ASP A 351 -19.90 -18.36 -5.82
CA ASP A 351 -18.44 -18.29 -5.99
C ASP A 351 -17.88 -19.58 -6.60
N TYR A 352 -18.35 -20.76 -6.18
CA TYR A 352 -17.92 -22.03 -6.75
C TYR A 352 -18.38 -22.17 -8.21
N ARG A 353 -19.61 -21.78 -8.52
CA ARG A 353 -20.09 -21.76 -9.92
C ARG A 353 -19.28 -20.79 -10.77
N HIS A 354 -18.92 -19.61 -10.26
CA HIS A 354 -18.04 -18.67 -10.97
C HIS A 354 -16.70 -19.31 -11.30
N ASN A 355 -16.05 -19.95 -10.30
CA ASN A 355 -14.77 -20.61 -10.50
C ASN A 355 -14.84 -21.70 -11.59
N VAL A 356 -15.88 -22.55 -11.54
CA VAL A 356 -16.10 -23.61 -12.54
C VAL A 356 -16.30 -23.01 -13.94
N ILE A 357 -17.15 -21.98 -14.07
CA ILE A 357 -17.36 -21.30 -15.36
C ILE A 357 -16.07 -20.67 -15.87
N GLN A 358 -15.24 -20.09 -14.98
CA GLN A 358 -13.98 -19.47 -15.37
C GLN A 358 -12.97 -20.50 -15.88
N ASP A 359 -12.87 -21.66 -15.25
CA ASP A 359 -11.98 -22.76 -15.68
C ASP A 359 -12.40 -23.25 -17.07
N CYS A 360 -13.69 -23.55 -17.26
CA CYS A 360 -14.25 -23.93 -18.57
C CYS A 360 -14.03 -22.84 -19.64
N LEU A 361 -14.25 -21.57 -19.28
CA LEU A 361 -14.05 -20.43 -20.19
C LEU A 361 -12.57 -20.33 -20.60
N PHE A 362 -11.65 -20.47 -19.66
CA PHE A 362 -10.22 -20.43 -19.95
C PHE A 362 -9.82 -21.52 -20.94
N GLU A 363 -10.26 -22.76 -20.72
CA GLU A 363 -10.00 -23.87 -21.64
C GLU A 363 -10.56 -23.60 -23.05
N LEU A 364 -11.81 -23.12 -23.14
CA LEU A 364 -12.44 -22.77 -24.41
C LEU A 364 -11.66 -21.69 -25.16
N LEU A 365 -11.27 -20.62 -24.47
CA LEU A 365 -10.54 -19.51 -25.07
C LEU A 365 -9.13 -19.93 -25.49
N CYS A 366 -8.45 -20.76 -24.68
CA CYS A 366 -7.13 -21.31 -25.03
C CYS A 366 -7.20 -22.19 -26.28
N ALA A 367 -8.24 -23.02 -26.41
CA ALA A 367 -8.46 -23.83 -27.60
C ALA A 367 -8.68 -22.98 -28.86
N ARG A 368 -9.29 -21.79 -28.73
CA ARG A 368 -9.58 -20.89 -29.86
C ARG A 368 -8.41 -19.94 -30.21
N HIS A 369 -7.72 -19.40 -29.21
CA HIS A 369 -6.75 -18.31 -29.40
C HIS A 369 -5.30 -18.67 -29.03
N GLY A 370 -5.10 -19.83 -28.38
CA GLY A 370 -3.81 -20.25 -27.83
C GLY A 370 -3.59 -19.73 -26.40
N GLU A 371 -2.89 -20.51 -25.57
CA GLU A 371 -2.66 -20.20 -24.15
C GLU A 371 -1.97 -18.85 -23.92
N ASP A 372 -1.04 -18.48 -24.79
CA ASP A 372 -0.29 -17.22 -24.69
C ASP A 372 -1.15 -15.97 -24.95
N ALA A 373 -2.35 -16.14 -25.50
CA ALA A 373 -3.29 -15.06 -25.80
C ALA A 373 -4.33 -14.86 -24.70
N VAL A 374 -4.47 -15.78 -23.74
CA VAL A 374 -5.57 -15.78 -22.76
C VAL A 374 -5.05 -15.54 -21.35
N GLY A 375 -5.68 -14.63 -20.62
CA GLY A 375 -5.38 -14.41 -19.20
C GLY A 375 -6.64 -14.16 -18.39
N THR A 376 -6.78 -14.84 -17.26
CA THR A 376 -7.88 -14.59 -16.31
C THR A 376 -7.47 -13.62 -15.22
N GLU A 377 -8.42 -12.91 -14.61
CA GLU A 377 -8.19 -12.00 -13.47
C GLU A 377 -7.17 -10.90 -13.79
N ARG A 378 -7.29 -10.27 -14.96
CA ARG A 378 -6.32 -9.28 -15.45
C ARG A 378 -6.72 -7.85 -15.08
N PRO A 379 -5.76 -6.95 -14.79
CA PRO A 379 -6.07 -5.57 -14.44
C PRO A 379 -6.77 -4.85 -15.59
N THR A 380 -7.79 -4.05 -15.27
CA THR A 380 -8.59 -3.31 -16.26
C THR A 380 -8.03 -1.90 -16.52
N GLY A 381 -7.15 -1.41 -15.65
CA GLY A 381 -6.64 -0.04 -15.66
C GLY A 381 -7.57 0.96 -14.96
N THR A 382 -8.69 0.49 -14.40
CA THR A 382 -9.66 1.32 -13.67
C THR A 382 -9.74 0.96 -12.20
N GLY A 383 -8.80 0.15 -11.70
CA GLY A 383 -8.82 -0.42 -10.36
C GLY A 383 -9.57 -1.76 -10.27
N GLY A 384 -10.19 -2.22 -11.35
CA GLY A 384 -10.86 -3.53 -11.41
C GLY A 384 -9.96 -4.65 -11.93
N ARG A 385 -10.52 -5.86 -11.94
CA ARG A 385 -9.99 -7.03 -12.66
C ARG A 385 -11.08 -7.59 -13.55
N ALA A 386 -10.72 -7.93 -14.77
CA ALA A 386 -11.58 -8.64 -15.70
C ALA A 386 -11.48 -10.14 -15.44
N ASP A 387 -12.61 -10.84 -15.46
CA ASP A 387 -12.66 -12.30 -15.28
C ASP A 387 -11.78 -13.00 -16.33
N ALA A 388 -11.92 -12.63 -17.61
CA ALA A 388 -10.96 -13.03 -18.64
C ALA A 388 -10.72 -11.96 -19.71
N LEU A 389 -9.50 -11.95 -20.23
CA LEU A 389 -9.09 -11.17 -21.40
C LEU A 389 -8.43 -12.07 -22.44
N VAL A 390 -8.76 -11.82 -23.71
CA VAL A 390 -8.01 -12.35 -24.86
C VAL A 390 -7.23 -11.21 -25.50
N CYS A 391 -5.92 -11.36 -25.60
CA CYS A 391 -5.02 -10.44 -26.30
C CYS A 391 -4.89 -10.87 -27.77
N LEU A 392 -5.40 -10.05 -28.68
CA LEU A 392 -5.31 -10.30 -30.12
C LEU A 392 -3.90 -10.01 -30.64
N PRO A 393 -3.52 -10.50 -31.84
CA PRO A 393 -2.18 -10.27 -32.42
C PRO A 393 -1.82 -8.79 -32.62
N ASP A 394 -2.81 -7.91 -32.79
CA ASP A 394 -2.63 -6.45 -32.86
C ASP A 394 -2.58 -5.77 -31.47
N GLY A 395 -2.66 -6.59 -30.41
CA GLY A 395 -2.65 -6.23 -29.01
C GLY A 395 -3.93 -5.58 -28.51
N ARG A 396 -5.03 -5.59 -29.26
CA ARG A 396 -6.35 -5.22 -28.73
C ARG A 396 -6.91 -6.36 -27.87
N PHE A 397 -7.91 -6.05 -27.05
CA PHE A 397 -8.48 -7.03 -26.13
C PHE A 397 -9.92 -7.39 -26.48
N GLU A 398 -10.28 -8.65 -26.28
CA GLU A 398 -11.66 -9.05 -26.02
C GLU A 398 -11.85 -9.19 -24.51
N LEU A 399 -12.97 -8.68 -23.98
CA LEU A 399 -13.27 -8.65 -22.55
C LEU A 399 -14.42 -9.62 -22.23
N TYR A 400 -14.24 -10.44 -21.21
CA TYR A 400 -15.24 -11.40 -20.75
C TYR A 400 -15.54 -11.17 -19.27
N GLU A 401 -16.83 -11.11 -18.93
CA GLU A 401 -17.34 -10.96 -17.56
C GLU A 401 -18.31 -12.10 -17.26
N ILE A 402 -18.01 -12.88 -16.22
CA ILE A 402 -18.75 -14.06 -15.78
C ILE A 402 -19.80 -13.65 -14.75
N LYS A 403 -21.03 -14.12 -14.96
CA LYS A 403 -22.15 -13.99 -14.03
C LYS A 403 -22.91 -15.32 -13.92
N PRO A 404 -22.64 -16.12 -12.87
CA PRO A 404 -23.45 -17.29 -12.57
C PRO A 404 -24.84 -16.80 -12.14
N ALA A 405 -25.84 -17.00 -13.00
CA ALA A 405 -27.18 -16.48 -12.77
C ALA A 405 -28.24 -17.51 -13.21
N PRO A 406 -29.46 -17.46 -12.67
CA PRO A 406 -30.52 -18.38 -13.08
C PRO A 406 -30.98 -18.19 -14.54
N THR A 407 -30.82 -16.98 -15.09
CA THR A 407 -31.24 -16.64 -16.45
C THR A 407 -30.20 -15.79 -17.18
N ALA A 408 -30.21 -15.84 -18.51
CA ALA A 408 -29.35 -14.98 -19.33
C ALA A 408 -29.64 -13.48 -19.10
N ALA A 409 -30.91 -13.11 -18.96
CA ALA A 409 -31.30 -11.73 -18.65
C ALA A 409 -30.68 -11.22 -17.34
N ASP A 410 -30.63 -12.07 -16.30
CA ASP A 410 -30.01 -11.71 -15.02
C ASP A 410 -28.50 -11.57 -15.14
N ALA A 411 -27.83 -12.49 -15.84
CA ALA A 411 -26.40 -12.41 -16.11
C ALA A 411 -26.04 -11.12 -16.85
N VAL A 412 -26.78 -10.78 -17.92
CA VAL A 412 -26.57 -9.54 -18.69
C VAL A 412 -26.76 -8.31 -17.81
N ARG A 413 -27.83 -8.28 -17.01
CA ARG A 413 -28.12 -7.13 -16.12
C ARG A 413 -26.99 -6.92 -15.11
N GLN A 414 -26.47 -7.99 -14.52
CA GLN A 414 -25.39 -7.91 -13.54
C GLN A 414 -24.05 -7.52 -14.17
N ALA A 415 -23.71 -8.07 -15.34
CA ALA A 415 -22.43 -7.83 -16.02
C ALA A 415 -22.31 -6.42 -16.64
N MET A 416 -23.42 -5.83 -17.09
CA MET A 416 -23.41 -4.61 -17.90
C MET A 416 -22.62 -3.46 -17.27
N GLY A 417 -22.82 -3.21 -15.97
CA GLY A 417 -22.12 -2.12 -15.27
C GLY A 417 -20.60 -2.27 -15.30
N GLN A 418 -20.11 -3.48 -15.02
CA GLN A 418 -18.68 -3.79 -15.01
C GLN A 418 -18.09 -3.76 -16.42
N LEU A 419 -18.76 -4.36 -17.40
CA LEU A 419 -18.33 -4.32 -18.80
C LEU A 419 -18.18 -2.88 -19.32
N LEU A 420 -19.18 -2.03 -19.08
CA LEU A 420 -19.13 -0.63 -19.50
C LEU A 420 -18.06 0.17 -18.75
N GLU A 421 -17.89 -0.08 -17.45
CA GLU A 421 -16.84 0.56 -16.64
C GLU A 421 -15.45 0.18 -17.15
N TYR A 422 -15.20 -1.10 -17.36
CA TYR A 422 -13.91 -1.60 -17.82
C TYR A 422 -13.62 -1.20 -19.27
N ALA A 423 -14.63 -1.10 -20.12
CA ALA A 423 -14.46 -0.76 -21.53
C ALA A 423 -14.29 0.75 -21.77
N TYR A 424 -15.17 1.59 -21.19
CA TYR A 424 -15.35 2.97 -21.64
C TYR A 424 -14.93 4.06 -20.65
N ARG A 425 -14.66 3.73 -19.38
CA ARG A 425 -14.15 4.73 -18.44
C ARG A 425 -12.80 5.26 -18.95
N ARG A 426 -12.47 6.52 -18.62
CA ARG A 426 -11.13 7.08 -18.84
C ARG A 426 -10.08 6.12 -18.25
N GLY A 427 -9.16 5.65 -19.07
CA GLY A 427 -8.14 4.67 -18.66
C GLY A 427 -8.60 3.20 -18.71
N GLY A 428 -9.82 2.90 -19.15
CA GLY A 428 -10.35 1.55 -19.38
C GLY A 428 -9.83 0.87 -20.65
N LEU A 429 -10.06 -0.44 -20.76
CA LEU A 429 -9.46 -1.36 -21.72
C LEU A 429 -9.69 -1.01 -23.20
N GLN A 430 -10.83 -0.37 -23.52
CA GLN A 430 -11.28 -0.14 -24.90
C GLN A 430 -11.25 -1.45 -25.73
N PRO A 431 -11.95 -2.51 -25.28
CA PRO A 431 -11.92 -3.80 -25.95
C PRO A 431 -12.65 -3.73 -27.31
N VAL A 432 -12.32 -4.66 -28.21
CA VAL A 432 -13.00 -4.77 -29.52
C VAL A 432 -14.37 -5.44 -29.40
N SER A 433 -14.56 -6.24 -28.35
CA SER A 433 -15.78 -6.96 -28.02
C SER A 433 -15.87 -7.16 -26.50
N MET A 434 -17.09 -7.20 -26.00
CA MET A 434 -17.45 -7.45 -24.62
C MET A 434 -18.37 -8.66 -24.57
N HIS A 435 -18.10 -9.61 -23.68
CA HIS A 435 -18.84 -10.86 -23.59
C HIS A 435 -19.40 -11.02 -22.18
N VAL A 436 -20.72 -11.21 -22.09
CA VAL A 436 -21.37 -11.71 -20.88
C VAL A 436 -21.27 -13.22 -20.91
N VAL A 437 -20.67 -13.82 -19.89
CA VAL A 437 -20.47 -15.26 -19.78
C VAL A 437 -21.31 -15.83 -18.65
N SER A 438 -22.03 -16.92 -18.91
CA SER A 438 -22.87 -17.58 -17.92
C SER A 438 -23.15 -19.04 -18.31
N ASP A 439 -23.62 -19.85 -17.38
CA ASP A 439 -24.10 -21.20 -17.62
C ASP A 439 -25.60 -21.26 -18.01
N ALA A 440 -26.32 -20.15 -17.83
CA ALA A 440 -27.71 -20.04 -18.26
C ALA A 440 -27.85 -20.07 -19.81
N PRO A 441 -28.87 -20.75 -20.35
CA PRO A 441 -29.14 -20.69 -21.78
C PRO A 441 -29.64 -19.31 -22.21
N LEU A 442 -29.18 -18.86 -23.38
CA LEU A 442 -29.65 -17.61 -23.99
C LEU A 442 -31.08 -17.79 -24.52
N ASP A 443 -32.03 -17.09 -23.93
CA ASP A 443 -33.40 -17.03 -24.41
C ASP A 443 -33.58 -15.99 -25.54
N GLU A 444 -34.67 -16.11 -26.29
CA GLU A 444 -34.98 -15.26 -27.45
C GLU A 444 -35.13 -13.79 -27.06
N ILE A 445 -35.78 -13.48 -25.94
CA ILE A 445 -36.03 -12.11 -25.47
C ILE A 445 -34.69 -11.44 -25.13
N THR A 446 -33.81 -12.13 -24.42
CA THR A 446 -32.47 -11.64 -24.09
C THR A 446 -31.60 -11.48 -25.35
N SER A 447 -31.71 -12.41 -26.31
CA SER A 447 -31.01 -12.33 -27.59
C SER A 447 -31.44 -11.10 -28.41
N GLU A 448 -32.75 -10.82 -28.48
CA GLU A 448 -33.30 -9.62 -29.11
C GLU A 448 -32.80 -8.34 -28.41
N PHE A 449 -32.81 -8.33 -27.08
CA PHE A 449 -32.30 -7.20 -26.30
C PHE A 449 -30.83 -6.91 -26.60
N LEU A 450 -29.95 -7.93 -26.59
CA LEU A 450 -28.55 -7.77 -26.94
C LEU A 450 -28.36 -7.32 -28.41
N SER A 451 -29.20 -7.82 -29.31
CA SER A 451 -29.19 -7.39 -30.72
C SER A 451 -29.54 -5.92 -30.86
N HIS A 452 -30.54 -5.45 -30.11
CA HIS A 452 -30.90 -4.04 -30.06
C HIS A 452 -29.75 -3.17 -29.52
N LEU A 453 -29.06 -3.63 -28.46
CA LEU A 453 -27.87 -2.93 -27.94
C LEU A 453 -26.75 -2.78 -28.97
N ARG A 454 -26.51 -3.84 -29.76
CA ARG A 454 -25.53 -3.82 -30.85
C ARG A 454 -25.94 -2.89 -31.99
N SER A 455 -27.20 -2.95 -32.43
CA SER A 455 -27.64 -2.21 -33.62
C SER A 455 -27.88 -0.73 -33.35
N GLU A 456 -28.50 -0.39 -32.21
CA GLU A 456 -28.92 0.98 -31.90
C GLU A 456 -27.80 1.79 -31.27
N PHE A 457 -27.03 1.18 -30.37
CA PHE A 457 -25.99 1.88 -29.59
C PHE A 457 -24.57 1.53 -30.02
N ALA A 458 -24.39 0.67 -31.03
CA ALA A 458 -23.10 0.18 -31.49
C ALA A 458 -22.24 -0.42 -30.36
N LEU A 459 -22.87 -0.98 -29.32
CA LEU A 459 -22.16 -1.64 -28.22
C LEU A 459 -21.75 -3.04 -28.69
N PRO A 460 -20.44 -3.38 -28.77
CA PRO A 460 -19.99 -4.69 -29.26
C PRO A 460 -20.14 -5.75 -28.17
N ILE A 461 -21.38 -5.97 -27.70
CA ILE A 461 -21.71 -6.88 -26.62
C ILE A 461 -22.30 -8.20 -27.15
N GLU A 462 -21.79 -9.31 -26.65
CA GLU A 462 -22.19 -10.67 -26.98
C GLU A 462 -22.48 -11.46 -25.71
N TYR A 463 -23.18 -12.60 -25.88
CA TYR A 463 -23.44 -13.55 -24.82
C TYR A 463 -22.78 -14.88 -25.16
N LEU A 464 -22.00 -15.41 -24.22
CA LEU A 464 -21.34 -16.68 -24.34
C LEU A 464 -21.85 -17.63 -23.26
N GLN A 465 -22.64 -18.61 -23.67
CA GLN A 465 -23.03 -19.69 -22.78
C GLN A 465 -21.87 -20.68 -22.60
N ILE A 466 -21.55 -21.02 -21.36
CA ILE A 466 -20.59 -22.07 -21.00
C ILE A 466 -21.37 -23.21 -20.34
N ALA A 467 -21.42 -24.36 -21.01
CA ALA A 467 -21.91 -25.59 -20.40
C ALA A 467 -20.73 -26.28 -19.71
N CYS A 468 -20.66 -26.22 -18.38
CA CYS A 468 -19.73 -27.04 -17.61
C CYS A 468 -20.44 -28.33 -17.18
N GLU A 469 -19.77 -29.48 -17.35
CA GLU A 469 -20.24 -30.73 -16.75
C GLU A 469 -20.04 -30.61 -15.23
N ASN A 470 -21.12 -30.75 -14.45
CA ASN A 470 -21.01 -30.81 -12.99
C ASN A 470 -20.16 -32.03 -12.64
N GLY A 471 -19.00 -31.81 -12.00
CA GLY A 471 -18.01 -32.83 -11.66
C GLY A 471 -18.44 -33.82 -10.57
N ASP A 472 -19.63 -34.40 -10.67
CA ASP A 472 -20.13 -35.44 -9.76
C ASP A 472 -19.67 -36.87 -10.14
N GLU A 473 -18.79 -37.02 -11.13
CA GLU A 473 -18.13 -38.30 -11.43
C GLU A 473 -16.61 -38.13 -11.55
N ARG A 474 -15.90 -38.16 -10.40
CA ARG A 474 -14.51 -38.67 -10.31
C ARG A 474 -14.11 -39.06 -8.90
#